data_AF-A0A7Z0E443-F1
#
_entry.id   AF-A0A7Z0E443-F1
#
_cell.length_a   1.000
_cell.length_b   1.000
_cell.length_c   1.000
_cell.angle_alpha   90.00
_cell.angle_beta   90.00
_cell.angle_gamma   90.00
#
_symmetry.space_group_name_H-M   'P 1'
#
loop_
_entity.id
_entity.type
_entity.pdbx_description
1 polymer ?
#
loop_
_entity_poly.entity_id
_entity_poly.type
_entity_poly.pdbx_seq_one_letter_code
_entity_poly.pdbx_strand_id
1 'polypeptide(L)'
;MTSTERRLAAYPFVLFSELRDAANEHGYRIGPEEAGGWIFFRSASAPGEIGLAAASASGPFFLSLMLPEVVRALDAQAAAPCAKGHAGSFMFATRDELHAGVQAVYRLSVSLPNFPLEKYERAVAGIGETEGERAQKFRIGQDIFRDALMEYWNGTCPLTGISNPSLLRASHIRPWSDCATNAQRLDVHNGLLLSALWDAAFDAGLVTFDRNGKVPPSAKLDVQAQAQLCISASKSIDLRDEHQPFLDYHRHEVWNQ
;
A
#
# COMPACT_ATOMS: atom_id res chain seq x y z
N MET A 1 24.15 -3.32 -5.16
CA MET A 1 23.07 -4.20 -5.64
C MET A 1 23.53 -5.64 -5.53
N THR A 2 22.74 -6.53 -4.93
CA THR A 2 23.13 -7.94 -4.72
C THR A 2 22.93 -8.75 -6.00
N SER A 3 23.87 -9.63 -6.36
CA SER A 3 23.70 -10.48 -7.55
C SER A 3 22.73 -11.64 -7.30
N THR A 4 21.75 -11.81 -8.19
CA THR A 4 20.82 -12.96 -8.24
C THR A 4 21.36 -14.11 -9.09
N GLU A 5 22.53 -13.97 -9.73
CA GLU A 5 23.10 -15.00 -10.62
C GLU A 5 23.48 -16.28 -9.88
N ARG A 6 23.67 -16.18 -8.56
CA ARG A 6 23.92 -17.32 -7.67
C ARG A 6 22.67 -18.11 -7.31
N ARG A 7 21.49 -17.76 -7.86
CA ARG A 7 20.26 -18.52 -7.64
C ARG A 7 20.39 -19.94 -8.19
N LEU A 8 19.68 -20.88 -7.56
CA LEU A 8 19.65 -22.27 -7.99
C LEU A 8 18.96 -22.40 -9.35
N ALA A 9 19.51 -23.27 -10.20
CA ALA A 9 18.88 -23.61 -11.48
C ALA A 9 17.67 -24.55 -11.32
N ALA A 10 17.68 -25.38 -10.26
CA ALA A 10 16.61 -26.29 -9.89
C ALA A 10 16.54 -26.39 -8.35
N TYR A 11 15.33 -26.58 -7.81
CA TYR A 11 15.08 -26.54 -6.38
C TYR A 11 14.79 -27.95 -5.81
N PRO A 12 15.41 -28.33 -4.67
CA PRO A 12 14.96 -29.49 -3.92
C PRO A 12 13.50 -29.34 -3.50
N PHE A 13 12.75 -30.45 -3.44
CA PHE A 13 11.31 -30.44 -3.16
C PHE A 13 10.91 -29.61 -1.93
N VAL A 14 11.68 -29.72 -0.84
CA VAL A 14 11.40 -28.99 0.41
C VAL A 14 11.50 -27.48 0.18
N LEU A 15 12.61 -27.00 -0.40
CA LEU A 15 12.82 -25.57 -0.67
C LEU A 15 11.81 -25.03 -1.69
N PHE A 16 11.44 -25.84 -2.69
CA PHE A 16 10.40 -25.48 -3.64
C PHE A 16 9.04 -25.29 -2.96
N SER A 17 8.66 -26.21 -2.07
CA SER A 17 7.42 -26.07 -1.29
C SER A 17 7.46 -24.83 -0.42
N GLU A 18 8.57 -24.56 0.27
CA GLU A 18 8.73 -23.37 1.11
C GLU A 18 8.57 -22.06 0.32
N LEU A 19 9.19 -21.95 -0.86
CA LEU A 19 9.03 -20.79 -1.74
C LEU A 19 7.58 -20.65 -2.23
N ARG A 20 6.94 -21.76 -2.57
CA ARG A 20 5.52 -21.75 -2.96
C ARG A 20 4.63 -21.30 -1.80
N ASP A 21 4.93 -21.72 -0.57
CA ASP A 21 4.13 -21.35 0.60
C ASP A 21 4.27 -19.84 0.88
N ALA A 22 5.47 -19.27 0.74
CA ALA A 22 5.70 -17.82 0.79
C ALA A 22 4.85 -17.02 -0.20
N ALA A 23 4.60 -17.55 -1.41
CA ALA A 23 3.69 -16.94 -2.38
C ALA A 23 2.20 -17.15 -2.02
N ASN A 24 1.82 -18.39 -1.73
CA ASN A 24 0.43 -18.81 -1.59
C ASN A 24 -0.26 -18.23 -0.36
N GLU A 25 0.46 -18.13 0.76
CA GLU A 25 -0.04 -17.55 2.01
C GLU A 25 -0.38 -16.07 1.88
N HIS A 26 0.21 -15.40 0.89
CA HIS A 26 0.08 -13.96 0.65
C HIS A 26 -0.60 -13.63 -0.69
N GLY A 27 -1.45 -14.53 -1.19
CA GLY A 27 -2.40 -14.24 -2.28
C GLY A 27 -1.93 -14.57 -3.70
N TYR A 28 -0.68 -15.02 -3.88
CA TYR A 28 -0.14 -15.43 -5.18
C TYR A 28 -0.28 -16.95 -5.37
N ARG A 29 -1.47 -17.41 -5.75
CA ARG A 29 -1.88 -18.83 -5.77
C ARG A 29 -1.97 -19.46 -7.16
N ILE A 30 -1.66 -18.72 -8.23
CA ILE A 30 -1.73 -19.19 -9.61
C ILE A 30 -0.32 -19.49 -10.12
N GLY A 31 -0.09 -20.69 -10.62
CA GLY A 31 1.23 -21.22 -10.99
C GLY A 31 1.55 -22.51 -10.21
N PRO A 32 2.82 -22.91 -10.04
CA PRO A 32 4.02 -22.21 -10.51
C PRO A 32 4.41 -22.57 -11.96
N GLU A 33 5.01 -21.60 -12.64
CA GLU A 33 5.81 -21.81 -13.85
C GLU A 33 7.30 -21.62 -13.49
N GLU A 34 8.22 -22.37 -14.10
CA GLU A 34 9.66 -22.29 -13.80
C GLU A 34 10.47 -21.90 -15.04
N ALA A 35 11.32 -20.88 -14.92
CA ALA A 35 12.27 -20.54 -15.98
C ALA A 35 13.52 -19.83 -15.45
N GLY A 36 14.71 -20.29 -15.86
CA GLY A 36 15.98 -19.61 -15.56
C GLY A 36 16.29 -19.47 -14.06
N GLY A 37 15.86 -20.44 -13.26
CA GLY A 37 16.03 -20.45 -11.79
C GLY A 37 15.00 -19.62 -11.01
N TRP A 38 13.99 -19.07 -11.68
CA TRP A 38 12.86 -18.38 -11.08
C TRP A 38 11.60 -19.26 -11.06
N ILE A 39 10.83 -19.13 -10.00
CA ILE A 39 9.51 -19.76 -9.82
C ILE A 39 8.46 -18.65 -9.83
N PHE A 40 7.58 -18.66 -10.82
CA PHE A 40 6.64 -17.57 -11.09
C PHE A 40 5.27 -17.84 -10.50
N PHE A 41 4.68 -16.81 -9.90
CA PHE A 41 3.35 -16.85 -9.30
C PHE A 41 2.53 -15.63 -9.67
N ARG A 42 1.23 -15.83 -9.87
CA ARG A 42 0.23 -14.80 -10.15
C ARG A 42 -0.89 -14.83 -9.12
N SER A 43 -1.66 -13.76 -9.05
CA SER A 43 -2.83 -13.65 -8.18
C SER A 43 -4.10 -13.41 -9.01
N ALA A 44 -5.24 -13.88 -8.50
CA ALA A 44 -6.56 -13.53 -9.05
C ALA A 44 -7.02 -12.14 -8.57
N SER A 45 -6.47 -11.64 -7.46
CA SER A 45 -6.90 -10.41 -6.78
C SER A 45 -5.85 -9.30 -6.80
N ALA A 46 -4.59 -9.63 -7.08
CA ALA A 46 -3.52 -8.65 -7.29
C ALA A 46 -3.02 -8.66 -8.74
N PRO A 47 -2.76 -7.49 -9.33
CA PRO A 47 -2.13 -7.39 -10.65
C PRO A 47 -0.65 -7.82 -10.58
N GLY A 48 -0.10 -8.20 -11.73
CA GLY A 48 1.32 -8.50 -11.90
C GLY A 48 1.72 -9.92 -11.47
N GLU A 49 2.81 -10.38 -12.07
CA GLU A 49 3.49 -11.62 -11.69
C GLU A 49 4.65 -11.32 -10.75
N ILE A 50 4.90 -12.25 -9.82
CA ILE A 50 6.10 -12.28 -9.00
C ILE A 50 6.96 -13.50 -9.35
N GLY A 51 8.27 -13.37 -9.21
CA GLY A 51 9.21 -14.47 -9.36
C GLY A 51 9.98 -14.69 -8.06
N LEU A 52 9.99 -15.90 -7.54
CA LEU A 52 10.76 -16.28 -6.36
C LEU A 52 11.98 -17.10 -6.75
N ALA A 53 13.09 -16.90 -6.04
CA ALA A 53 14.29 -17.69 -6.19
C ALA A 53 15.10 -17.75 -4.89
N ALA A 54 16.06 -18.66 -4.78
CA ALA A 54 17.00 -18.72 -3.67
C ALA A 54 18.39 -19.12 -4.15
N ALA A 55 19.43 -18.63 -3.45
CA ALA A 55 20.82 -19.03 -3.71
C ALA A 55 21.20 -20.37 -3.05
N SER A 56 20.50 -20.75 -1.97
CA SER A 56 20.70 -22.01 -1.25
C SER A 56 19.45 -22.36 -0.42
N ALA A 57 19.47 -23.51 0.27
CA ALA A 57 18.40 -23.91 1.19
C ALA A 57 18.16 -22.93 2.34
N SER A 58 19.18 -22.17 2.74
CA SER A 58 19.11 -21.15 3.80
C SER A 58 19.15 -19.73 3.26
N GLY A 59 19.00 -19.53 1.95
CA GLY A 59 19.06 -18.22 1.30
C GLY A 59 20.45 -17.80 0.82
N PRO A 60 20.65 -16.50 0.50
CA PRO A 60 19.61 -15.48 0.45
C PRO A 60 18.49 -15.83 -0.55
N PHE A 61 17.32 -15.28 -0.30
CA PHE A 61 16.13 -15.41 -1.14
C PHE A 61 15.97 -14.18 -2.01
N PHE A 62 15.32 -14.35 -3.15
CA PHE A 62 15.10 -13.29 -4.12
C PHE A 62 13.63 -13.21 -4.52
N LEU A 63 13.14 -11.99 -4.69
CA LEU A 63 11.81 -11.68 -5.19
C LEU A 63 11.95 -10.73 -6.37
N SER A 64 11.48 -11.14 -7.54
CA SER A 64 11.44 -10.32 -8.74
C SER A 64 10.01 -9.88 -9.03
N LEU A 65 9.83 -8.64 -9.46
CA LEU A 65 8.52 -8.00 -9.58
C LEU A 65 8.29 -7.46 -10.99
N MET A 66 7.12 -7.78 -11.54
CA MET A 66 6.68 -7.27 -12.85
C MET A 66 6.35 -5.77 -12.82
N LEU A 67 5.68 -5.30 -11.76
CA LEU A 67 5.12 -3.95 -11.70
C LEU A 67 6.15 -2.88 -11.29
N PRO A 68 6.48 -1.91 -12.16
CA PRO A 68 7.48 -0.88 -11.86
C PRO A 68 7.13 0.00 -10.65
N GLU A 69 5.86 0.30 -10.44
CA GLU A 69 5.36 1.08 -9.30
C GLU A 69 5.57 0.36 -7.97
N VAL A 70 5.37 -0.96 -7.93
CA VAL A 70 5.66 -1.77 -6.73
C VAL A 70 7.17 -1.85 -6.50
N VAL A 71 7.98 -1.94 -7.57
CA VAL A 71 9.45 -1.87 -7.46
C VAL A 71 9.91 -0.54 -6.87
N ARG A 72 9.33 0.59 -7.29
CA ARG A 72 9.65 1.90 -6.69
C ARG A 72 9.13 2.02 -5.26
N ALA A 73 8.10 1.24 -4.91
CA ALA A 73 7.46 1.34 -3.61
C ALA A 73 8.01 0.41 -2.53
N LEU A 74 8.63 -0.70 -2.90
CA LEU A 74 9.15 -1.64 -1.93
C LEU A 74 10.46 -1.14 -1.32
N ASP A 75 10.47 -0.94 0.00
CA ASP A 75 11.68 -0.65 0.77
C ASP A 75 12.39 -1.96 1.14
N ALA A 76 13.23 -2.45 0.22
CA ALA A 76 14.03 -3.65 0.41
C ALA A 76 15.36 -3.57 -0.35
N GLN A 77 16.31 -4.44 0.01
CA GLN A 77 17.63 -4.43 -0.62
C GLN A 77 17.55 -4.88 -2.09
N ALA A 78 17.82 -3.96 -3.01
CA ALA A 78 17.77 -4.24 -4.45
C ALA A 78 18.79 -5.31 -4.90
N ALA A 79 18.34 -6.19 -5.80
CA ALA A 79 19.09 -7.27 -6.39
C ALA A 79 18.95 -7.30 -7.92
N ALA A 80 19.95 -7.81 -8.63
CA ALA A 80 19.95 -7.92 -10.10
C ALA A 80 20.74 -9.15 -10.61
N PRO A 81 20.44 -9.67 -11.81
CA PRO A 81 19.32 -9.27 -12.67
C PRO A 81 17.96 -9.74 -12.13
N CYS A 82 16.90 -9.03 -12.50
CA CYS A 82 15.54 -9.48 -12.29
C CYS A 82 15.15 -10.59 -13.29
N ALA A 83 13.99 -11.22 -13.08
CA ALA A 83 13.45 -12.14 -14.06
C ALA A 83 13.17 -11.44 -15.40
N LYS A 84 13.17 -12.20 -16.50
CA LYS A 84 12.93 -11.62 -17.83
C LYS A 84 11.53 -11.00 -17.88
N GLY A 85 11.44 -9.74 -18.30
CA GLY A 85 10.16 -9.01 -18.37
C GLY A 85 9.74 -8.36 -17.06
N HIS A 86 10.49 -8.57 -15.96
CA HIS A 86 10.24 -7.90 -14.69
C HIS A 86 10.96 -6.56 -14.62
N ALA A 87 10.42 -5.63 -13.84
CA ALA A 87 10.94 -4.28 -13.68
C ALA A 87 12.07 -4.20 -12.64
N GLY A 88 12.14 -5.16 -11.69
CA GLY A 88 13.14 -5.15 -10.64
C GLY A 88 13.16 -6.42 -9.80
N SER A 89 14.12 -6.52 -8.88
CA SER A 89 14.20 -7.60 -7.91
C SER A 89 14.88 -7.17 -6.61
N PHE A 90 14.62 -7.92 -5.55
CA PHE A 90 15.05 -7.67 -4.19
C PHE A 90 15.63 -8.92 -3.56
N MET A 91 16.47 -8.74 -2.55
CA MET A 91 17.09 -9.80 -1.76
C MET A 91 16.59 -9.76 -0.32
N PHE A 92 16.33 -10.94 0.23
CA PHE A 92 15.96 -11.16 1.62
C PHE A 92 16.92 -12.18 2.23
N ALA A 93 17.46 -11.90 3.41
CA ALA A 93 18.45 -12.76 4.04
C ALA A 93 17.81 -14.03 4.62
N THR A 94 16.58 -13.91 5.11
CA THR A 94 15.84 -14.98 5.79
C THR A 94 14.51 -15.28 5.12
N ARG A 95 13.89 -16.40 5.52
CA ARG A 95 12.56 -16.81 5.04
C ARG A 95 11.48 -15.87 5.55
N ASP A 96 11.55 -15.48 6.81
CA ASP A 96 10.58 -14.56 7.41
C ASP A 96 10.60 -13.20 6.72
N GLU A 97 11.79 -12.70 6.39
CA GLU A 97 11.95 -11.49 5.58
C GLU A 97 11.35 -11.65 4.18
N LEU A 98 11.51 -12.83 3.54
CA LEU A 98 10.89 -13.11 2.25
C LEU A 98 9.36 -13.09 2.35
N HIS A 99 8.78 -13.77 3.33
CA HIS A 99 7.33 -13.78 3.54
C HIS A 99 6.80 -12.36 3.77
N ALA A 100 7.45 -11.58 4.64
CA ALA A 100 7.11 -10.18 4.86
C ALA A 100 7.22 -9.34 3.58
N GLY A 101 8.24 -9.59 2.75
CA GLY A 101 8.43 -8.97 1.45
C GLY A 101 7.32 -9.30 0.45
N VAL A 102 6.93 -10.58 0.34
CA VAL A 102 5.82 -11.00 -0.53
C VAL A 102 4.49 -10.41 -0.06
N GLN A 103 4.24 -10.39 1.25
CA GLN A 103 3.06 -9.73 1.82
C GLN A 103 3.04 -8.24 1.48
N ALA A 104 4.16 -7.52 1.66
CA ALA A 104 4.25 -6.11 1.33
C ALA A 104 4.00 -5.87 -0.18
N VAL A 105 4.54 -6.72 -1.04
CA VAL A 105 4.31 -6.66 -2.49
C VAL A 105 2.84 -6.89 -2.84
N TYR A 106 2.16 -7.85 -2.21
CA TYR A 106 0.72 -8.03 -2.40
C TYR A 106 -0.05 -6.76 -2.04
N ARG A 107 0.18 -6.23 -0.83
CA ARG A 107 -0.50 -5.00 -0.34
C ARG A 107 -0.30 -3.83 -1.28
N LEU A 108 0.94 -3.60 -1.73
CA LEU A 108 1.26 -2.54 -2.69
C LEU A 108 0.58 -2.77 -4.04
N SER A 109 0.59 -4.00 -4.56
CA SER A 109 0.01 -4.31 -5.88
C SER A 109 -1.49 -4.06 -5.93
N VAL A 110 -2.22 -4.27 -4.82
CA VAL A 110 -3.67 -4.01 -4.74
C VAL A 110 -4.03 -2.57 -4.32
N SER A 111 -3.03 -1.76 -3.95
CA SER A 111 -3.25 -0.42 -3.40
C SER A 111 -2.72 0.70 -4.27
N LEU A 112 -1.59 0.51 -4.96
CA LEU A 112 -0.95 1.59 -5.70
C LEU A 112 -1.88 2.15 -6.79
N PRO A 113 -1.77 3.46 -7.10
CA PRO A 113 -2.92 4.33 -7.39
C PRO A 113 -3.82 3.91 -8.56
N ASN A 114 -3.29 3.18 -9.54
CA ASN A 114 -4.05 2.81 -10.73
C ASN A 114 -5.04 1.66 -10.45
N PHE A 115 -4.71 0.71 -9.57
CA PHE A 115 -5.55 -0.47 -9.38
C PHE A 115 -6.91 -0.17 -8.71
N PRO A 116 -7.00 0.68 -7.67
CA PRO A 116 -8.29 1.11 -7.13
C PRO A 116 -9.17 1.81 -8.17
N LEU A 117 -8.58 2.65 -9.02
CA LEU A 117 -9.28 3.32 -10.12
C LEU A 117 -9.83 2.32 -11.14
N GLU A 118 -9.01 1.38 -11.60
CA GLU A 118 -9.44 0.34 -12.55
C GLU A 118 -10.56 -0.54 -11.97
N LYS A 119 -10.45 -0.91 -10.68
CA LYS A 119 -11.49 -1.66 -9.95
C LYS A 119 -12.79 -0.88 -9.91
N TYR A 120 -12.73 0.42 -9.64
CA TYR A 120 -13.88 1.31 -9.63
C TYR A 120 -14.53 1.41 -11.01
N GLU A 121 -13.75 1.71 -12.05
CA GLU A 121 -14.25 1.85 -13.43
C GLU A 121 -14.96 0.59 -13.89
N ARG A 122 -14.43 -0.59 -13.57
CA ARG A 122 -15.09 -1.87 -13.83
C ARG A 122 -16.37 -2.05 -13.03
N ALA A 123 -16.37 -1.68 -11.74
CA ALA A 123 -17.54 -1.85 -10.87
C ALA A 123 -18.70 -0.92 -11.23
N VAL A 124 -18.41 0.27 -11.78
CA VAL A 124 -19.43 1.23 -12.21
C VAL A 124 -19.77 1.16 -13.69
N ALA A 125 -19.13 0.26 -14.44
CA ALA A 125 -19.41 0.03 -15.85
C ALA A 125 -20.88 -0.38 -16.02
N GLY A 126 -21.64 0.43 -16.77
CA GLY A 126 -23.07 0.21 -17.00
C GLY A 126 -24.01 0.82 -15.96
N ILE A 127 -23.49 1.47 -14.91
CA ILE A 127 -24.32 2.30 -14.02
C ILE A 127 -24.54 3.67 -14.68
N GLY A 128 -25.79 4.12 -14.80
CA GLY A 128 -26.17 5.38 -15.41
C GLY A 128 -25.80 6.63 -14.59
N GLU A 129 -26.51 7.73 -14.85
CA GLU A 129 -26.21 9.07 -14.34
C GLU A 129 -27.34 9.72 -13.52
N THR A 130 -28.39 8.97 -13.19
CA THR A 130 -29.45 9.46 -12.29
C THR A 130 -28.89 9.74 -10.89
N GLU A 131 -29.61 10.51 -10.08
CA GLU A 131 -29.17 10.86 -8.72
C GLU A 131 -28.93 9.62 -7.84
N GLY A 132 -29.81 8.61 -7.94
CA GLY A 132 -29.66 7.34 -7.23
C GLY A 132 -28.41 6.57 -7.67
N GLU A 133 -28.12 6.57 -8.96
CA GLU A 133 -26.92 5.94 -9.53
C GLU A 133 -25.65 6.69 -9.13
N ARG A 134 -25.67 8.02 -9.05
CA ARG A 134 -24.54 8.81 -8.54
C ARG A 134 -24.25 8.51 -7.07
N ALA A 135 -25.27 8.37 -6.24
CA ALA A 135 -25.11 7.96 -4.84
C ALA A 135 -24.55 6.54 -4.73
N GLN A 136 -24.95 5.64 -5.62
CA GLN A 136 -24.38 4.28 -5.70
C GLN A 136 -22.90 4.32 -6.10
N LYS A 137 -22.54 5.05 -7.17
CA LYS A 137 -21.15 5.24 -7.60
C LYS A 137 -20.29 5.83 -6.49
N PHE A 138 -20.81 6.80 -5.74
CA PHE A 138 -20.12 7.39 -4.59
C PHE A 138 -19.78 6.33 -3.52
N ARG A 139 -20.75 5.50 -3.13
CA ARG A 139 -20.54 4.43 -2.13
C ARG A 139 -19.51 3.40 -2.60
N ILE A 140 -19.62 2.94 -3.85
CA ILE A 140 -18.66 2.01 -4.47
C ILE A 140 -17.24 2.59 -4.41
N GLY A 141 -17.09 3.87 -4.76
CA GLY A 141 -15.79 4.53 -4.74
C GLY A 141 -15.21 4.66 -3.33
N GLN A 142 -16.02 5.02 -2.34
CA GLN A 142 -15.62 5.10 -0.93
C GLN A 142 -15.20 3.73 -0.37
N ASP A 143 -15.95 2.67 -0.68
CA ASP A 143 -15.64 1.30 -0.25
C ASP A 143 -14.31 0.82 -0.86
N ILE A 144 -14.10 1.04 -2.17
CA ILE A 144 -12.85 0.68 -2.86
C ILE A 144 -11.66 1.45 -2.30
N PHE A 145 -11.82 2.76 -2.07
CA PHE A 145 -10.77 3.59 -1.48
C PHE A 145 -10.41 3.12 -0.07
N ARG A 146 -11.43 2.80 0.74
CA ARG A 146 -11.23 2.26 2.10
C ARG A 146 -10.47 0.95 2.08
N ASP A 147 -10.86 0.00 1.23
CA ASP A 147 -10.16 -1.28 1.08
C ASP A 147 -8.70 -1.06 0.69
N ALA A 148 -8.44 -0.16 -0.27
CA ALA A 148 -7.09 0.15 -0.73
C ALA A 148 -6.23 0.78 0.38
N LEU A 149 -6.78 1.68 1.21
CA LEU A 149 -6.04 2.23 2.34
C LEU A 149 -5.81 1.21 3.47
N MET A 150 -6.77 0.32 3.70
CA MET A 150 -6.58 -0.79 4.64
C MET A 150 -5.40 -1.66 4.21
N GLU A 151 -5.25 -1.98 2.92
CA GLU A 151 -4.10 -2.73 2.42
C GLU A 151 -2.81 -1.90 2.46
N TYR A 152 -2.84 -0.66 1.95
CA TYR A 152 -1.66 0.22 1.89
C TYR A 152 -1.02 0.44 3.28
N TRP A 153 -1.83 0.75 4.29
CA TRP A 153 -1.39 1.01 5.66
C TRP A 153 -1.34 -0.26 6.53
N ASN A 154 -1.39 -1.46 5.94
CA ASN A 154 -1.35 -2.73 6.65
C ASN A 154 -2.37 -2.84 7.79
N GLY A 155 -3.59 -2.36 7.53
CA GLY A 155 -4.74 -2.41 8.42
C GLY A 155 -4.54 -1.70 9.75
N THR A 156 -3.61 -0.75 9.81
CA THR A 156 -3.16 -0.14 11.07
C THR A 156 -3.06 1.36 10.93
N CYS A 157 -3.57 2.10 11.92
CA CYS A 157 -3.34 3.54 12.02
C CYS A 157 -1.83 3.80 12.25
N PRO A 158 -1.14 4.53 11.36
CA PRO A 158 0.30 4.71 11.48
C PRO A 158 0.71 5.60 12.66
N LEU A 159 -0.21 6.42 13.18
CA LEU A 159 0.01 7.26 14.36
C LEU A 159 -0.13 6.50 15.68
N THR A 160 -1.16 5.66 15.80
CA THR A 160 -1.55 5.06 17.09
C THR A 160 -1.25 3.56 17.18
N GLY A 161 -1.03 2.88 16.06
CA GLY A 161 -0.89 1.43 16.01
C GLY A 161 -2.22 0.67 16.17
N ILE A 162 -3.36 1.35 16.24
CA ILE A 162 -4.68 0.70 16.31
C ILE A 162 -4.91 -0.07 15.01
N SER A 163 -5.28 -1.35 15.12
CA SER A 163 -5.58 -2.23 13.98
C SER A 163 -7.01 -2.78 13.97
N ASN A 164 -7.86 -2.34 14.91
CA ASN A 164 -9.28 -2.73 14.91
C ASN A 164 -10.02 -1.98 13.78
N PRO A 165 -10.53 -2.66 12.73
CA PRO A 165 -11.12 -2.00 11.57
C PRO A 165 -12.30 -1.07 11.89
N SER A 166 -13.07 -1.39 12.94
CA SER A 166 -14.22 -0.57 13.37
C SER A 166 -13.79 0.81 13.89
N LEU A 167 -12.55 0.93 14.38
CA LEU A 167 -11.96 2.18 14.88
C LEU A 167 -11.19 2.93 13.80
N LEU A 168 -11.04 2.37 12.61
CA LEU A 168 -10.25 2.94 11.51
C LEU A 168 -11.13 3.66 10.48
N ARG A 169 -10.61 4.76 9.95
CA ARG A 169 -11.24 5.64 8.97
C ARG A 169 -10.27 5.87 7.82
N ALA A 170 -10.83 5.83 6.61
CA ALA A 170 -10.13 6.11 5.37
C ALA A 170 -10.30 7.61 5.11
N SER A 171 -9.40 8.41 5.67
CA SER A 171 -9.48 9.87 5.60
C SER A 171 -8.85 10.36 4.30
N HIS A 172 -9.58 11.16 3.53
CA HIS A 172 -9.05 11.84 2.35
C HIS A 172 -8.23 13.05 2.78
N ILE A 173 -7.02 13.19 2.24
CA ILE A 173 -6.18 14.37 2.47
C ILE A 173 -6.76 15.59 1.76
N ARG A 174 -7.03 15.47 0.46
CA ARG A 174 -7.86 16.41 -0.28
C ARG A 174 -9.29 15.84 -0.33
N PRO A 175 -10.29 16.55 0.23
CA PRO A 175 -11.65 16.05 0.32
C PRO A 175 -12.21 15.54 -1.00
N TRP A 176 -13.07 14.51 -0.94
CA TRP A 176 -13.67 13.88 -2.12
C TRP A 176 -14.39 14.88 -3.04
N SER A 177 -15.11 15.84 -2.44
CA SER A 177 -15.83 16.91 -3.13
C SER A 177 -14.92 17.81 -3.95
N ASP A 178 -13.68 17.98 -3.48
CA ASP A 178 -12.74 18.96 -4.01
C ASP A 178 -11.80 18.32 -5.04
N CYS A 179 -11.81 16.99 -5.15
CA CYS A 179 -11.07 16.25 -6.16
C CYS A 179 -11.70 16.46 -7.56
N ALA A 180 -10.87 16.83 -8.53
CA ALA A 180 -11.28 17.09 -9.91
C ALA A 180 -11.53 15.80 -10.70
N THR A 181 -10.89 14.70 -10.33
CA THR A 181 -10.97 13.43 -11.06
C THR A 181 -11.18 12.24 -10.13
N ASN A 182 -11.72 11.14 -10.65
CA ASN A 182 -11.81 9.88 -9.91
C ASN A 182 -10.43 9.28 -9.60
N ALA A 183 -9.43 9.55 -10.45
CA ALA A 183 -8.05 9.19 -10.16
C ALA A 183 -7.58 9.80 -8.83
N GLN A 184 -7.83 11.10 -8.59
CA GLN A 184 -7.51 11.73 -7.30
C GLN A 184 -8.32 11.17 -6.13
N ARG A 185 -9.60 10.83 -6.35
CA ARG A 185 -10.48 10.28 -5.30
C ARG A 185 -10.09 8.87 -4.84
N LEU A 186 -9.48 8.10 -5.75
CA LEU A 186 -9.12 6.70 -5.55
C LEU A 186 -7.61 6.49 -5.41
N ASP A 187 -6.82 7.58 -5.46
CA ASP A 187 -5.39 7.56 -5.22
C ASP A 187 -5.11 7.33 -3.73
N VAL A 188 -4.46 6.22 -3.39
CA VAL A 188 -4.07 5.91 -2.00
C VAL A 188 -3.15 6.96 -1.39
N HIS A 189 -2.40 7.71 -2.20
CA HIS A 189 -1.58 8.82 -1.72
C HIS A 189 -2.40 10.07 -1.36
N ASN A 190 -3.66 10.13 -1.77
CA ASN A 190 -4.65 11.10 -1.28
C ASN A 190 -5.34 10.60 0.01
N GLY A 191 -4.79 9.61 0.70
CA GLY A 191 -5.47 8.94 1.80
C GLY A 191 -4.58 8.54 2.96
N LEU A 192 -5.12 8.68 4.17
CA LEU A 192 -4.52 8.22 5.41
C LEU A 192 -5.49 7.27 6.12
N LEU A 193 -4.98 6.14 6.61
CA LEU A 193 -5.76 5.27 7.47
C LEU A 193 -5.61 5.72 8.92
N LEU A 194 -6.57 6.47 9.44
CA LEU A 194 -6.49 7.08 10.77
C LEU A 194 -7.45 6.39 11.75
N SER A 195 -7.14 6.43 13.03
CA SER A 195 -8.13 6.09 14.06
C SER A 195 -9.19 7.20 14.15
N ALA A 196 -10.43 6.87 14.51
CA ALA A 196 -11.57 7.80 14.49
C ALA A 196 -11.34 9.17 15.14
N LEU A 197 -10.60 9.25 16.25
CA LEU A 197 -10.29 10.55 16.89
C LEU A 197 -9.30 11.39 16.06
N TRP A 198 -8.30 10.74 15.46
CA TRP A 198 -7.30 11.38 14.60
C TRP A 198 -7.90 11.81 13.26
N ASP A 199 -8.77 10.99 12.69
CA ASP A 199 -9.59 11.30 11.51
C ASP A 199 -10.42 12.57 11.75
N ALA A 200 -11.21 12.61 12.84
CA ALA A 200 -12.01 13.78 13.18
C ALA A 200 -11.17 15.05 13.39
N ALA A 201 -9.98 14.94 14.00
CA ALA A 201 -9.09 16.08 14.18
C ALA A 201 -8.47 16.56 12.86
N PHE A 202 -8.12 15.65 11.97
CA PHE A 202 -7.53 15.95 10.67
C PHE A 202 -8.57 16.58 9.73
N ASP A 203 -9.72 15.94 9.55
CA ASP A 203 -10.83 16.44 8.71
C ASP A 203 -11.34 17.82 9.16
N ALA A 204 -11.28 18.12 10.47
CA ALA A 204 -11.66 19.41 11.02
C ALA A 204 -10.56 20.50 10.92
N GLY A 205 -9.41 20.20 10.32
CA GLY A 205 -8.28 21.14 10.23
C GLY A 205 -7.66 21.47 11.59
N LEU A 206 -7.81 20.60 12.60
CA LEU A 206 -7.21 20.79 13.92
C LEU A 206 -5.77 20.26 13.98
N VAL A 207 -5.42 19.36 13.06
CA VAL A 207 -4.06 18.85 12.84
C VAL A 207 -3.80 18.72 11.34
N THR A 208 -2.52 18.61 10.98
CA THR A 208 -2.09 18.23 9.62
C THR A 208 -0.80 17.41 9.72
N PHE A 209 -0.18 17.08 8.59
CA PHE A 209 1.13 16.45 8.55
C PHE A 209 2.14 17.38 7.89
N ASP A 210 3.35 17.48 8.44
CA ASP A 210 4.47 18.14 7.78
C ASP A 210 5.14 17.24 6.74
N ARG A 211 6.17 17.73 6.06
CA ARG A 211 6.90 16.97 5.03
C ARG A 211 7.63 15.73 5.58
N ASN A 212 7.86 15.67 6.90
CA ASN A 212 8.53 14.56 7.59
C ASN A 212 7.52 13.65 8.32
N GLY A 213 6.23 13.79 8.03
CA GLY A 213 5.16 12.99 8.63
C GLY A 213 4.90 13.28 10.11
N LYS A 214 5.43 14.39 10.66
CA LYS A 214 5.06 14.85 12.02
C LYS A 214 3.73 15.57 11.99
N VAL A 215 3.06 15.59 13.13
CA VAL A 215 1.72 16.17 13.25
C VAL A 215 1.73 17.47 14.08
N PRO A 216 1.88 18.64 13.45
CA PRO A 216 1.70 19.91 14.15
C PRO A 216 0.23 20.14 14.51
N PRO A 217 -0.08 20.58 15.75
CA PRO A 217 -1.41 21.00 16.12
C PRO A 217 -1.74 22.39 15.54
N SER A 218 -3.01 22.62 15.19
CA SER A 218 -3.55 23.96 14.94
C SER A 218 -3.59 24.77 16.24
N ALA A 219 -3.48 26.10 16.14
CA ALA A 219 -3.68 27.00 17.28
C ALA A 219 -5.10 26.91 17.86
N LYS A 220 -6.07 26.38 17.10
CA LYS A 220 -7.46 26.16 17.52
C LYS A 220 -7.65 24.89 18.36
N LEU A 221 -6.67 23.98 18.39
CA LEU A 221 -6.77 22.73 19.12
C LEU A 221 -6.36 22.95 20.59
N ASP A 222 -7.32 22.86 21.51
CA ASP A 222 -7.06 23.09 22.92
C ASP A 222 -6.13 22.04 23.56
N VAL A 223 -5.53 22.40 24.69
CA VAL A 223 -4.54 21.57 25.39
C VAL A 223 -5.10 20.22 25.83
N GLN A 224 -6.38 20.15 26.19
CA GLN A 224 -7.01 18.89 26.62
C GLN A 224 -7.14 17.94 25.43
N ALA A 225 -7.57 18.43 24.27
CA ALA A 225 -7.66 17.66 23.05
C ALA A 225 -6.28 17.21 22.55
N GLN A 226 -5.27 18.09 22.61
CA GLN A 226 -3.88 17.72 22.30
C GLN A 226 -3.37 16.58 23.20
N ALA A 227 -3.70 16.61 24.49
CA ALA A 227 -3.34 15.56 25.43
C ALA A 227 -4.04 14.23 25.11
N GLN A 228 -5.34 14.24 24.77
CA GLN A 228 -6.09 13.02 24.41
C GLN A 228 -5.66 12.42 23.07
N LEU A 229 -5.22 13.26 22.13
CA LEU A 229 -4.60 12.83 20.87
C LEU A 229 -3.17 12.33 21.07
N CYS A 230 -2.57 12.53 22.25
CA CYS A 230 -1.18 12.19 22.54
C CYS A 230 -0.19 12.80 21.52
N ILE A 231 -0.43 14.03 21.06
CA ILE A 231 0.33 14.65 19.95
C ILE A 231 1.83 14.67 20.23
N SER A 232 2.24 15.00 21.46
CA SER A 232 3.66 15.05 21.85
C SER A 232 4.37 13.70 21.80
N ALA A 233 3.62 12.59 21.91
CA ALA A 233 4.12 11.23 21.82
C ALA A 233 3.81 10.57 20.46
N SER A 234 3.15 11.28 19.55
CA SER A 234 2.79 10.76 18.24
C SER A 234 4.04 10.46 17.41
N LYS A 235 3.99 9.36 16.65
CA LYS A 235 5.08 8.97 15.76
C LYS A 235 5.01 9.80 14.48
N SER A 236 6.18 10.05 13.89
CA SER A 236 6.22 10.40 12.47
C SER A 236 5.70 9.23 11.65
N ILE A 237 4.85 9.51 10.66
CA ILE A 237 4.38 8.50 9.71
C ILE A 237 5.26 8.54 8.46
N ASP A 238 5.40 7.40 7.79
CA ASP A 238 6.14 7.32 6.53
C ASP A 238 5.28 7.89 5.39
N LEU A 239 5.71 9.04 4.86
CA LEU A 239 5.05 9.72 3.75
C LEU A 239 5.93 9.64 2.52
N ARG A 240 5.33 9.20 1.42
CA ARG A 240 5.94 9.30 0.10
C ARG A 240 5.75 10.68 -0.52
N ASP A 241 6.60 11.01 -1.49
CA ASP A 241 6.52 12.26 -2.25
C ASP A 241 5.16 12.44 -2.93
N GLU A 242 4.51 11.35 -3.34
CA GLU A 242 3.19 11.36 -3.96
C GLU A 242 2.08 11.89 -3.02
N HIS A 243 2.26 11.85 -1.69
CA HIS A 243 1.31 12.45 -0.74
C HIS A 243 1.45 13.98 -0.69
N GLN A 244 2.60 14.53 -1.07
CA GLN A 244 2.91 15.94 -0.82
C GLN A 244 1.98 16.92 -1.53
N PRO A 245 1.58 16.72 -2.81
CA PRO A 245 0.61 17.60 -3.45
C PRO A 245 -0.74 17.65 -2.73
N PHE A 246 -1.21 16.52 -2.19
CA PHE A 246 -2.45 16.46 -1.42
C PHE A 246 -2.29 17.12 -0.05
N LEU A 247 -1.18 16.87 0.65
CA LEU A 247 -0.91 17.49 1.94
C LEU A 247 -0.66 19.00 1.82
N ASP A 248 -0.05 19.46 0.73
CA ASP A 248 0.06 20.87 0.40
C ASP A 248 -1.34 21.48 0.26
N TYR A 249 -2.28 20.81 -0.41
CA TYR A 249 -3.69 21.24 -0.44
C TYR A 249 -4.30 21.31 0.97
N HIS A 250 -4.21 20.23 1.76
CA HIS A 250 -4.78 20.20 3.11
C HIS A 250 -4.22 21.31 4.00
N ARG A 251 -2.91 21.56 3.95
CA ARG A 251 -2.28 22.63 4.73
C ARG A 251 -2.82 24.01 4.36
N HIS A 252 -3.06 24.29 3.07
CA HIS A 252 -3.55 25.59 2.62
C HIS A 252 -5.06 25.76 2.78
N GLU A 253 -5.84 24.74 2.39
CA GLU A 253 -7.28 24.85 2.22
C GLU A 253 -8.08 24.31 3.41
N VAL A 254 -7.51 23.46 4.27
CA VAL A 254 -8.23 22.84 5.40
C VAL A 254 -7.67 23.29 6.75
N TRP A 255 -6.35 23.17 6.96
CA TRP A 255 -5.71 23.43 8.26
C TRP A 255 -5.57 24.92 8.59
N ASN A 256 -5.32 25.76 7.59
CA ASN A 256 -5.08 27.20 7.76
C ASN A 256 -6.37 28.05 7.80
N GLN A 257 -7.54 27.44 7.66
CA GLN A 257 -8.83 28.11 7.86
C GLN A 257 -9.10 28.28 9.34
#